data_AF-A0A098SCX1-F1
#
_entry.id   AF-A0A098SCX1-F1
#
_cell.length_a   1.000
_cell.length_b   1.000
_cell.length_c   1.000
_cell.angle_alpha   90.00
_cell.angle_beta   90.00
_cell.angle_gamma   90.00
#
_symmetry.space_group_name_H-M   'P 1'
#
loop_
_entity.id
_entity.type
_entity.pdbx_description
1 polymer ?
#
loop_
_entity_poly.entity_id
_entity_poly.type
_entity_poly.pdbx_seq_one_letter_code
_entity_poly.pdbx_strand_id
1 'polypeptide(L)'
;MNRKLLRRDKRKEKIKKESQETVTRPKSMERIVKEQIEESMEEYRRSNKALFLSALTAGLDLGFSLLVIGVLYTMFNDQLSMEVMQVVLALAYPIGFIFVILGRSALFTEHTTLAVLPVLNGRESLKDLSRIWGIIYLGNLIGGYIIGAAIAYVGPRLGLVTYDALEDIAKHLIDYSAPLILVSAILAGWLMGLVSWLATSSKETIARIVVVIIVTAVIGLGGLHHSIVGSTEVFAGMLSSDEISLSDYFVTQFWSTIGNIIGGVFFVSILKYQVTQD
;
A
#
# COMPACT_ATOMS: atom_id res chain seq x y z
N MET A 1 45.41 33.03 18.72
CA MET A 1 44.26 32.23 18.24
C MET A 1 43.76 31.33 19.38
N ASN A 2 42.50 31.50 19.80
CA ASN A 2 41.99 31.06 21.11
C ASN A 2 41.72 29.53 21.16
N ARG A 3 42.39 28.78 22.05
CA ARG A 3 42.25 27.31 22.18
C ARG A 3 40.80 26.83 22.38
N LYS A 4 39.91 27.69 22.91
CA LYS A 4 38.47 27.41 23.05
C LYS A 4 37.71 27.38 21.71
N LEU A 5 38.11 28.17 20.72
CA LEU A 5 37.52 28.18 19.38
C LEU A 5 37.86 26.88 18.63
N LEU A 6 39.15 26.49 18.61
CA LEU A 6 39.60 25.22 18.01
C LEU A 6 38.90 23.98 18.59
N ARG A 7 38.63 23.95 19.90
CA ARG A 7 37.90 22.84 20.55
C ARG A 7 36.42 22.80 20.15
N ARG A 8 35.79 23.96 19.93
CA ARG A 8 34.40 24.05 19.44
C ARG A 8 34.29 23.59 18.00
N ASP A 9 35.23 23.97 17.13
CA ASP A 9 35.21 23.60 15.72
C ASP A 9 35.47 22.09 15.54
N LYS A 10 36.44 21.52 16.25
CA LYS A 10 36.65 20.06 16.28
C LYS A 10 35.43 19.28 16.80
N ARG A 11 34.70 19.83 17.78
CA ARG A 11 33.47 19.21 18.29
C ARG A 11 32.35 19.28 17.26
N LYS A 12 32.20 20.40 16.54
CA LYS A 12 31.24 20.54 15.44
C LYS A 12 31.57 19.61 14.27
N GLU A 13 32.83 19.47 13.90
CA GLU A 13 33.28 18.53 12.87
C GLU A 13 33.05 17.07 13.29
N LYS A 14 33.29 16.74 14.56
CA LYS A 14 33.02 15.39 15.09
C LYS A 14 31.52 15.08 15.08
N ILE A 15 30.68 16.02 15.53
CA ILE A 15 29.22 15.88 15.46
C ILE A 15 28.76 15.76 14.01
N LYS A 16 29.33 16.55 13.09
CA LYS A 16 29.00 16.50 11.66
C LYS A 16 29.42 15.16 11.05
N LYS A 17 30.62 14.64 11.37
CA LYS A 17 31.09 13.32 10.95
C LYS A 17 30.24 12.19 11.54
N GLU A 18 29.96 12.21 12.84
CA GLU A 18 29.10 11.22 13.50
C GLU A 18 27.67 11.24 12.91
N SER A 19 27.14 12.44 12.60
CA SER A 19 25.84 12.59 11.93
C SER A 19 25.88 12.10 10.48
N GLN A 20 26.96 12.32 9.74
CA GLN A 20 27.12 11.82 8.37
C GLN A 20 27.35 10.29 8.34
N GLU A 21 28.10 9.73 9.29
CA GLU A 21 28.30 8.27 9.42
C GLU A 21 27.02 7.54 9.86
N THR A 22 26.22 8.15 10.75
CA THR A 22 24.90 7.60 11.09
C THR A 22 23.89 7.74 9.95
N VAL A 23 24.08 8.68 9.02
CA VAL A 23 23.27 8.78 7.79
C VAL A 23 23.70 7.76 6.74
N THR A 24 24.98 7.40 6.63
CA THR A 24 25.46 6.45 5.59
C THR A 24 25.33 4.97 5.94
N ARG A 25 25.31 4.56 7.22
CA ARG A 25 25.13 3.15 7.58
C ARG A 25 23.65 2.69 7.47
N PRO A 26 23.37 1.49 6.94
CA PRO A 26 22.02 0.89 7.03
C PRO A 26 21.53 0.85 8.48
N LYS A 27 20.21 1.02 8.68
CA LYS A 27 19.61 0.88 10.02
C LYS A 27 19.69 -0.59 10.45
N SER A 28 19.94 -0.84 11.73
CA SER A 28 19.81 -2.19 12.30
C SER A 28 18.34 -2.62 12.31
N MET A 29 18.09 -3.93 12.29
CA MET A 29 16.72 -4.47 12.31
C MET A 29 15.96 -4.03 13.57
N GLU A 30 16.59 -4.08 14.75
CA GLU A 30 16.05 -3.56 16.00
C GLU A 30 15.57 -2.11 15.88
N ARG A 31 16.38 -1.26 15.23
CA ARG A 31 16.06 0.15 15.06
C ARG A 31 14.87 0.33 14.12
N ILE A 32 14.79 -0.44 13.03
CA ILE A 32 13.65 -0.38 12.10
C ILE A 32 12.37 -0.81 12.81
N VAL A 33 12.39 -1.95 13.51
CA VAL A 33 11.23 -2.44 14.29
C VAL A 33 10.79 -1.40 15.33
N LYS A 34 11.74 -0.79 16.05
CA LYS A 34 11.43 0.25 17.03
C LYS A 34 10.77 1.47 16.39
N GLU A 35 11.31 1.96 15.27
CA GLU A 35 10.73 3.08 14.53
C GLU A 35 9.32 2.74 14.01
N GLN A 36 9.09 1.54 13.46
CA GLN A 36 7.76 1.11 13.03
C GLN A 36 6.75 0.99 14.18
N ILE A 37 7.18 0.52 15.36
CA ILE A 37 6.32 0.51 16.55
C ILE A 37 5.96 1.93 16.95
N GLU A 38 6.94 2.85 16.99
CA GLU A 38 6.70 4.25 17.34
C GLU A 38 5.74 4.93 16.36
N GLU A 39 5.97 4.77 15.04
CA GLU A 39 5.07 5.24 13.98
C GLU A 39 3.66 4.66 14.14
N SER A 40 3.54 3.34 14.39
CA SER A 40 2.24 2.71 14.59
C SER A 40 1.52 3.21 15.85
N MET A 41 2.23 3.44 16.95
CA MET A 41 1.64 3.97 18.19
C MET A 41 1.03 5.37 18.00
N GLU A 42 1.55 6.17 17.07
CA GLU A 42 0.93 7.46 16.71
C GLU A 42 -0.47 7.23 16.13
N GLU A 43 -0.64 6.23 15.26
CA GLU A 43 -1.94 5.85 14.69
C GLU A 43 -2.93 5.36 15.75
N TYR A 44 -2.47 4.60 16.75
CA TYR A 44 -3.30 4.19 17.89
C TYR A 44 -3.83 5.37 18.70
N ARG A 45 -3.04 6.44 18.85
CA ARG A 45 -3.42 7.64 19.61
C ARG A 45 -4.34 8.59 18.85
N ARG A 46 -4.47 8.45 17.53
CA ARG A 46 -5.34 9.31 16.72
C ARG A 46 -6.80 9.10 17.07
N SER A 47 -7.57 10.20 16.97
CA SER A 47 -9.03 10.12 17.08
C SER A 47 -9.62 9.34 15.90
N ASN A 48 -10.73 8.64 16.14
CA ASN A 48 -11.41 7.85 15.09
C ASN A 48 -11.69 8.68 13.84
N LYS A 49 -12.08 9.95 13.99
CA LYS A 49 -12.36 10.86 12.87
C LYS A 49 -11.10 11.18 12.07
N ALA A 50 -9.99 11.51 12.75
CA ALA A 50 -8.74 11.83 12.06
C ALA A 50 -8.16 10.60 11.34
N LEU A 51 -8.29 9.41 11.94
CA LEU A 51 -7.87 8.16 11.33
C LEU A 51 -8.73 7.84 10.10
N PHE A 52 -10.06 7.93 10.24
CA PHE A 52 -11.00 7.70 9.14
C PHE A 52 -10.77 8.63 7.96
N LEU A 53 -10.59 9.94 8.20
CA LEU A 53 -10.35 10.91 7.12
C LEU A 53 -9.06 10.63 6.36
N SER A 54 -7.99 10.23 7.07
CA SER A 54 -6.73 9.86 6.42
C SER A 54 -6.86 8.55 5.64
N ALA A 55 -7.61 7.58 6.15
CA ALA A 55 -7.92 6.37 5.43
C ALA A 55 -8.80 6.61 4.20
N LEU A 56 -9.77 7.53 4.31
CA LEU A 56 -10.58 7.97 3.18
C LEU A 56 -9.70 8.58 2.08
N THR A 57 -8.78 9.48 2.45
CA THR A 57 -7.79 10.05 1.54
C THR A 57 -6.96 8.96 0.87
N ALA A 58 -6.46 7.97 1.64
CA ALA A 58 -5.71 6.86 1.05
C ALA A 58 -6.52 6.08 -0.01
N GLY A 59 -7.82 5.83 0.26
CA GLY A 59 -8.70 5.18 -0.71
C GLY A 59 -8.91 5.99 -1.99
N LEU A 60 -9.11 7.30 -1.85
CA LEU A 60 -9.22 8.23 -2.99
C LEU A 60 -7.92 8.25 -3.81
N ASP A 61 -6.78 8.34 -3.14
CA ASP A 61 -5.46 8.42 -3.76
C ASP A 61 -5.12 7.14 -4.55
N LEU A 62 -5.49 5.97 -4.03
CA LEU A 62 -5.33 4.69 -4.73
C LEU A 62 -6.14 4.60 -6.03
N GLY A 63 -7.28 5.30 -6.13
CA GLY A 63 -8.06 5.35 -7.37
C GLY A 63 -7.32 5.98 -8.53
N PHE A 64 -6.27 6.77 -8.29
CA PHE A 64 -5.45 7.29 -9.38
C PHE A 64 -4.61 6.21 -10.07
N SER A 65 -4.32 5.07 -9.41
CA SER A 65 -3.78 3.90 -10.11
C SER A 65 -4.78 3.38 -11.13
N LEU A 66 -6.04 3.16 -10.74
CA LEU A 66 -7.12 2.73 -11.64
C LEU A 66 -7.30 3.72 -12.79
N LEU A 67 -7.30 5.03 -12.52
CA LEU A 67 -7.44 6.04 -13.57
C LEU A 67 -6.34 5.90 -14.64
N VAL A 68 -5.07 5.82 -14.22
CA VAL A 68 -3.95 5.74 -15.17
C VAL A 68 -3.94 4.41 -15.91
N ILE A 69 -4.22 3.30 -15.21
CA ILE A 69 -4.36 1.98 -15.83
C ILE A 69 -5.48 2.01 -16.88
N GLY A 70 -6.66 2.54 -16.54
CA GLY A 70 -7.79 2.66 -17.45
C GLY A 70 -7.50 3.53 -18.67
N VAL A 71 -6.78 4.65 -18.49
CA VAL A 71 -6.35 5.52 -19.59
C VAL A 71 -5.38 4.78 -20.51
N LEU A 72 -4.35 4.14 -19.95
CA LEU A 72 -3.36 3.41 -20.75
C LEU A 72 -3.99 2.23 -21.50
N TYR A 73 -4.89 1.50 -20.84
CA TYR A 73 -5.64 0.42 -21.48
C TYR A 73 -6.45 0.96 -22.67
N THR A 74 -7.25 2.00 -22.43
CA THR A 74 -8.08 2.65 -23.47
C THR A 74 -7.25 3.15 -24.66
N MET A 75 -6.05 3.70 -24.39
CA MET A 75 -5.20 4.23 -25.44
C MET A 75 -4.52 3.14 -26.28
N PHE A 76 -4.14 2.01 -25.68
CA PHE A 76 -3.17 1.10 -26.28
C PHE A 76 -3.63 -0.36 -26.44
N ASN A 77 -4.82 -0.76 -25.96
CA ASN A 77 -5.25 -2.16 -25.95
C ASN A 77 -5.25 -2.81 -27.35
N ASP A 78 -5.70 -2.07 -28.36
CA ASP A 78 -5.73 -2.55 -29.76
C ASP A 78 -4.39 -2.35 -30.50
N GLN A 79 -3.38 -1.76 -29.85
CA GLN A 79 -2.10 -1.40 -30.48
C GLN A 79 -0.92 -2.26 -29.98
N LEU A 80 -1.04 -2.83 -28.78
CA LEU A 80 0.01 -3.62 -28.13
C LEU A 80 -0.40 -5.09 -28.02
N SER A 81 0.58 -5.99 -27.94
CA SER A 81 0.26 -7.36 -27.55
C SER A 81 -0.17 -7.41 -26.09
N MET A 82 -0.93 -8.45 -25.72
CA MET A 82 -1.43 -8.64 -24.36
C MET A 82 -0.31 -8.64 -23.33
N GLU A 83 0.82 -9.27 -23.64
CA GLU A 83 1.99 -9.36 -22.74
C GLU A 83 2.63 -7.98 -22.50
N VAL A 84 2.74 -7.18 -23.56
CA VAL A 84 3.29 -5.83 -23.45
C VAL A 84 2.32 -4.93 -22.70
N MET A 85 1.02 -5.06 -22.94
CA MET A 85 0.00 -4.32 -22.21
C MET A 85 0.07 -4.61 -20.71
N GLN A 86 0.15 -5.88 -20.31
CA GLN A 86 0.29 -6.26 -18.89
C GLN A 86 1.48 -5.58 -18.22
N VAL A 87 2.64 -5.52 -18.88
CA VAL A 87 3.82 -4.82 -18.36
C VAL A 87 3.56 -3.32 -18.22
N VAL A 88 2.93 -2.69 -19.22
CA VAL A 88 2.60 -1.25 -19.19
C VAL A 88 1.65 -0.93 -18.02
N LEU A 89 0.59 -1.72 -17.83
CA LEU A 89 -0.35 -1.52 -16.73
C LEU A 89 0.31 -1.76 -15.36
N ALA A 90 1.16 -2.78 -15.26
CA ALA A 90 1.92 -3.07 -14.04
C ALA A 90 2.84 -1.91 -13.62
N LEU A 91 3.43 -1.20 -14.59
CA LEU A 91 4.25 -0.02 -14.32
C LEU A 91 3.44 1.22 -13.91
N ALA A 92 2.14 1.27 -14.23
CA ALA A 92 1.22 2.32 -13.79
C ALA A 92 0.63 2.04 -12.40
N TYR A 93 0.55 0.77 -12.00
CA TYR A 93 0.02 0.33 -10.70
C TYR A 93 0.57 1.09 -9.48
N PRO A 94 1.87 1.44 -9.39
CA PRO A 94 2.43 2.15 -8.24
C PRO A 94 1.93 3.57 -7.97
N ILE A 95 1.28 4.23 -8.93
CA ILE A 95 1.02 5.69 -8.86
C ILE A 95 0.24 6.09 -7.60
N GLY A 96 -0.89 5.43 -7.34
CA GLY A 96 -1.69 5.67 -6.14
C GLY A 96 -0.93 5.33 -4.85
N PHE A 97 -0.14 4.25 -4.85
CA PHE A 97 0.67 3.88 -3.69
C PHE A 97 1.73 4.93 -3.36
N ILE A 98 2.36 5.55 -4.38
CA ILE A 98 3.30 6.65 -4.17
C ILE A 98 2.62 7.81 -3.44
N PHE A 99 1.40 8.18 -3.85
CA PHE A 99 0.64 9.26 -3.21
C PHE A 99 0.32 8.93 -1.75
N VAL A 100 -0.15 7.71 -1.49
CA VAL A 100 -0.48 7.25 -0.14
C VAL A 100 0.74 7.25 0.79
N ILE A 101 1.84 6.63 0.35
CA ILE A 101 3.03 6.44 1.19
C ILE A 101 3.75 7.77 1.42
N LEU A 102 3.85 8.64 0.41
CA LEU A 102 4.45 9.97 0.59
C LEU A 102 3.53 10.93 1.36
N GLY A 103 2.23 10.83 1.13
CA GLY A 103 1.19 11.61 1.82
C GLY A 103 0.99 11.16 3.27
N ARG A 104 1.53 10.00 3.66
CA ARG A 104 1.34 9.38 4.98
C ARG A 104 -0.13 9.17 5.31
N SER A 105 -0.91 8.79 4.30
CA SER A 105 -2.32 8.45 4.45
C SER A 105 -2.45 7.02 4.95
N ALA A 106 -3.39 6.75 5.87
CA ALA A 106 -3.52 5.44 6.50
C ALA A 106 -4.04 4.38 5.51
N LEU A 107 -3.17 3.44 5.13
CA LEU A 107 -3.50 2.32 4.24
C LEU A 107 -3.65 1.01 4.99
N PHE A 108 -4.77 0.32 4.79
CA PHE A 108 -5.12 -0.92 5.48
C PHE A 108 -4.06 -2.00 5.26
N THR A 109 -3.67 -2.26 4.02
CA THR A 109 -2.73 -3.34 3.69
C THR A 109 -1.33 -3.09 4.26
N GLU A 110 -0.90 -1.84 4.37
CA GLU A 110 0.31 -1.47 5.11
C GLU A 110 0.15 -1.74 6.62
N HIS A 111 -1.02 -1.40 7.17
CA HIS A 111 -1.36 -1.58 8.58
C HIS A 111 -1.65 -3.03 8.98
N THR A 112 -1.75 -3.97 8.03
CA THR A 112 -1.71 -5.42 8.34
C THR A 112 -0.36 -5.83 8.92
N THR A 113 0.69 -5.04 8.68
CA THR A 113 2.03 -5.19 9.28
C THR A 113 2.22 -4.20 10.43
N LEU A 114 2.11 -2.89 10.16
CA LEU A 114 2.44 -1.85 11.15
C LEU A 114 1.60 -1.95 12.42
N ALA A 115 0.27 -2.03 12.29
CA ALA A 115 -0.62 -2.01 13.46
C ALA A 115 -0.50 -3.26 14.33
N VAL A 116 0.05 -4.35 13.80
CA VAL A 116 0.25 -5.62 14.51
C VAL A 116 1.46 -5.56 15.43
N LEU A 117 2.49 -4.77 15.11
CA LEU A 117 3.73 -4.67 15.89
C LEU A 117 3.50 -4.25 17.35
N PRO A 118 2.70 -3.20 17.67
CA PRO A 118 2.38 -2.85 19.05
C PRO A 118 1.71 -4.00 19.83
N VAL A 119 0.81 -4.76 19.18
CA VAL A 119 0.12 -5.89 19.81
C VAL A 119 1.09 -7.02 20.10
N LEU A 120 1.92 -7.40 19.12
CA LEU A 120 2.93 -8.42 19.33
C LEU A 120 3.87 -8.05 20.48
N ASN A 121 4.15 -6.75 20.67
CA ASN A 121 5.00 -6.23 21.75
C ASN A 121 4.26 -5.96 23.07
N GLY A 122 2.99 -6.38 23.20
CA GLY A 122 2.22 -6.23 24.43
C GLY A 122 1.92 -4.78 24.80
N ARG A 123 1.99 -3.84 23.85
CA ARG A 123 1.70 -2.41 24.07
C ARG A 123 0.24 -2.06 23.82
N GLU A 124 -0.43 -2.80 22.94
CA GLU A 124 -1.81 -2.60 22.52
C GLU A 124 -2.56 -3.92 22.52
N SER A 125 -3.89 -3.88 22.60
CA SER A 125 -4.71 -5.09 22.61
C SER A 125 -5.21 -5.50 21.22
N LEU A 126 -5.65 -6.75 21.07
CA LEU A 126 -6.35 -7.20 19.85
C LEU A 126 -7.63 -6.40 19.58
N LYS A 127 -8.27 -5.88 20.64
CA LYS A 127 -9.44 -5.00 20.51
C LYS A 127 -9.05 -3.67 19.86
N ASP A 128 -7.95 -3.06 20.29
CA ASP A 128 -7.46 -1.79 19.73
C ASP A 128 -7.00 -1.97 18.28
N LEU A 129 -6.36 -3.11 17.96
CA LEU A 129 -6.02 -3.50 16.59
C LEU A 129 -7.28 -3.60 15.72
N SER A 130 -8.31 -4.31 16.18
CA SER A 130 -9.56 -4.46 15.43
C SER A 130 -10.25 -3.11 15.16
N ARG A 131 -10.16 -2.15 16.10
CA ARG A 131 -10.66 -0.78 15.91
C ARG A 131 -9.92 -0.09 14.77
N ILE A 132 -8.59 -0.11 14.79
CA ILE A 132 -7.77 0.58 13.77
C ILE A 132 -7.99 -0.06 12.41
N TRP A 133 -7.90 -1.38 12.32
CA TRP A 133 -8.17 -2.11 11.09
C TRP A 133 -9.55 -1.78 10.54
N GLY A 134 -10.60 -1.84 11.36
CA GLY A 134 -11.96 -1.53 10.93
C GLY A 134 -12.10 -0.11 10.39
N ILE A 135 -11.55 0.89 11.09
CA ILE A 135 -11.64 2.30 10.67
C ILE A 135 -10.86 2.53 9.36
N ILE A 136 -9.63 2.03 9.28
CA ILE A 136 -8.79 2.23 8.09
C ILE A 136 -9.39 1.50 6.89
N TYR A 137 -9.77 0.24 7.06
CA TYR A 137 -10.35 -0.58 6.00
C TYR A 137 -11.62 0.06 5.43
N LEU A 138 -12.56 0.47 6.28
CA LEU A 138 -13.79 1.14 5.84
C LEU A 138 -13.50 2.48 5.15
N GLY A 139 -12.58 3.29 5.70
CA GLY A 139 -12.19 4.55 5.07
C GLY A 139 -11.60 4.33 3.69
N ASN A 140 -10.66 3.40 3.55
CA ASN A 140 -10.05 3.05 2.28
C ASN A 140 -11.08 2.57 1.24
N LEU A 141 -11.98 1.66 1.64
CA LEU A 141 -13.03 1.17 0.76
C LEU A 141 -13.97 2.28 0.30
N ILE A 142 -14.48 3.09 1.23
CA ILE A 142 -15.37 4.21 0.89
C ILE A 142 -14.67 5.20 -0.03
N GLY A 143 -13.40 5.52 0.24
CA GLY A 143 -12.60 6.40 -0.62
C GLY A 143 -12.45 5.82 -2.02
N GLY A 144 -12.09 4.54 -2.10
CA GLY A 144 -11.98 3.77 -3.35
C GLY A 144 -13.29 3.76 -4.15
N TYR A 145 -14.43 3.52 -3.50
CA TYR A 145 -15.72 3.54 -4.19
C TYR A 145 -16.10 4.94 -4.70
N ILE A 146 -15.81 6.00 -3.94
CA ILE A 146 -16.09 7.37 -4.37
C ILE A 146 -15.29 7.69 -5.64
N ILE A 147 -13.99 7.43 -5.64
CA ILE A 147 -13.14 7.71 -6.80
C ILE A 147 -13.42 6.75 -7.96
N GLY A 148 -13.69 5.47 -7.69
CA GLY A 148 -14.07 4.47 -8.69
C GLY A 148 -15.38 4.84 -9.39
N ALA A 149 -16.40 5.26 -8.65
CA ALA A 149 -17.65 5.78 -9.21
C ALA A 149 -17.42 7.06 -10.03
N ALA A 150 -16.56 7.97 -9.55
CA ALA A 150 -16.22 9.18 -10.28
C ALA A 150 -15.51 8.85 -11.61
N ILE A 151 -14.59 7.88 -11.62
CA ILE A 151 -13.90 7.40 -12.83
C ILE A 151 -14.89 6.73 -13.78
N ALA A 152 -15.75 5.82 -13.30
CA ALA A 152 -16.77 5.16 -14.11
C ALA A 152 -17.78 6.14 -14.72
N TYR A 153 -18.04 7.26 -14.04
CA TYR A 153 -18.91 8.32 -14.56
C TYR A 153 -18.18 9.24 -15.55
N VAL A 154 -17.07 9.84 -15.13
CA VAL A 154 -16.36 10.90 -15.87
C VAL A 154 -15.49 10.33 -16.99
N GLY A 155 -14.82 9.20 -16.76
CA GLY A 155 -13.86 8.58 -17.67
C GLY A 155 -14.43 8.37 -19.08
N PRO A 156 -15.53 7.61 -19.24
CA PRO A 156 -16.16 7.39 -20.53
C PRO A 156 -16.70 8.67 -21.18
N ARG A 157 -17.27 9.58 -20.37
CA ARG A 157 -17.87 10.83 -20.85
C ARG A 157 -16.85 11.83 -21.37
N LEU A 158 -15.62 11.78 -20.86
CA LEU A 158 -14.50 12.59 -21.34
C LEU A 158 -13.62 11.84 -22.35
N GLY A 159 -13.92 10.58 -22.68
CA GLY A 159 -13.09 9.75 -23.54
C GLY A 159 -11.73 9.38 -22.94
N LEU A 160 -11.60 9.43 -21.60
CA LEU A 160 -10.37 9.08 -20.89
C LEU A 160 -10.24 7.58 -20.65
N VAL A 161 -11.36 6.93 -20.29
CA VAL A 161 -11.41 5.50 -19.95
C VAL A 161 -12.69 4.93 -20.55
N THR A 162 -12.64 3.85 -21.34
CA THR A 162 -13.85 3.20 -21.87
C THR A 162 -14.54 2.32 -20.82
N TYR A 163 -15.82 2.03 -21.02
CA TYR A 163 -16.53 1.05 -20.18
C TYR A 163 -15.86 -0.33 -20.28
N ASP A 164 -15.50 -0.76 -21.50
CA ASP A 164 -14.79 -2.01 -21.75
C ASP A 164 -13.46 -2.08 -20.99
N ALA A 165 -12.71 -0.97 -20.89
CA ALA A 165 -11.48 -0.94 -20.11
C ALA A 165 -11.73 -1.23 -18.62
N LEU A 166 -12.77 -0.64 -18.04
CA LEU A 166 -13.14 -0.88 -16.63
C LEU A 166 -13.65 -2.30 -16.42
N GLU A 167 -14.37 -2.85 -17.38
CA GLU A 167 -14.82 -4.24 -17.38
C GLU A 167 -13.63 -5.21 -17.40
N ASP A 168 -12.71 -5.05 -18.35
CA ASP A 168 -11.57 -5.95 -18.53
C ASP A 168 -10.61 -5.92 -17.33
N ILE A 169 -10.37 -4.72 -16.76
CA ILE A 169 -9.58 -4.56 -15.54
C ILE A 169 -10.21 -5.34 -14.38
N ALA A 170 -11.53 -5.28 -14.23
CA ALA A 170 -12.25 -6.02 -13.19
C ALA A 170 -12.29 -7.53 -13.46
N LYS A 171 -12.50 -7.96 -14.71
CA LYS A 171 -12.45 -9.38 -15.13
C LYS A 171 -11.12 -10.04 -14.78
N HIS A 172 -10.02 -9.29 -14.91
CA HIS A 172 -8.69 -9.74 -14.49
C HIS A 172 -8.57 -10.07 -13.00
N LEU A 173 -9.55 -9.76 -12.15
CA LEU A 173 -9.54 -10.05 -10.71
C LEU A 173 -10.63 -11.03 -10.26
N ILE A 174 -11.68 -11.24 -11.05
CA ILE A 174 -12.83 -12.06 -10.63
C ILE A 174 -12.81 -13.47 -11.23
N ASP A 175 -12.11 -13.68 -12.34
CA ASP A 175 -12.08 -14.96 -13.08
C ASP A 175 -11.15 -16.01 -12.44
N TYR A 176 -11.19 -16.14 -11.11
CA TYR A 176 -10.38 -17.08 -10.36
C TYR A 176 -11.15 -17.80 -9.26
N SER A 177 -10.71 -19.04 -8.97
CA SER A 177 -11.23 -19.77 -7.82
C SER A 177 -10.85 -19.10 -6.50
N ALA A 178 -11.75 -19.14 -5.51
CA ALA A 178 -11.53 -18.60 -4.17
C ALA A 178 -10.18 -18.98 -3.52
N PRO A 179 -9.71 -20.25 -3.58
CA PRO A 179 -8.38 -20.61 -3.06
C PRO A 179 -7.23 -19.88 -3.77
N LEU A 180 -7.34 -19.66 -5.08
CA LEU A 180 -6.31 -18.95 -5.85
C LEU A 180 -6.29 -17.45 -5.51
N ILE A 181 -7.47 -16.83 -5.36
CA ILE A 181 -7.61 -15.45 -4.86
C ILE A 181 -6.94 -15.33 -3.48
N LEU A 182 -7.23 -16.26 -2.57
CA LEU A 182 -6.63 -16.27 -1.23
C LEU A 182 -5.10 -16.34 -1.28
N VAL A 183 -4.52 -17.30 -2.02
CA VAL A 183 -3.07 -17.50 -2.05
C VAL A 183 -2.34 -16.31 -2.69
N SER A 184 -2.85 -15.79 -3.82
CA SER A 184 -2.28 -14.61 -4.46
C SER A 184 -2.41 -13.37 -3.58
N ALA A 185 -3.49 -13.23 -2.81
CA ALA A 185 -3.65 -12.16 -1.83
C ALA A 185 -2.72 -12.30 -0.62
N ILE A 186 -2.33 -13.51 -0.21
CA ILE A 186 -1.27 -13.70 0.79
C ILE A 186 0.05 -13.12 0.29
N LEU A 187 0.39 -13.35 -0.97
CA LEU A 187 1.60 -12.78 -1.58
C LEU A 187 1.53 -11.24 -1.65
N ALA A 188 0.39 -10.68 -2.07
CA ALA A 188 0.20 -9.23 -2.06
C ALA A 188 0.32 -8.63 -0.65
N GLY A 189 -0.27 -9.27 0.38
CA GLY A 189 -0.17 -8.85 1.77
C GLY A 189 1.27 -8.85 2.28
N TRP A 190 2.03 -9.90 1.95
CA TRP A 190 3.45 -9.99 2.27
C TRP A 190 4.25 -8.84 1.62
N LEU A 191 4.01 -8.58 0.32
CA LEU A 191 4.68 -7.50 -0.41
C LEU A 191 4.34 -6.13 0.19
N MET A 192 3.11 -5.90 0.64
CA MET A 192 2.74 -4.65 1.33
C MET A 192 3.44 -4.50 2.70
N GLY A 193 3.62 -5.60 3.43
CA GLY A 193 4.48 -5.60 4.62
C GLY A 193 5.93 -5.24 4.29
N LEU A 194 6.47 -5.79 3.18
CA LEU A 194 7.80 -5.50 2.69
C LEU A 194 7.96 -4.02 2.28
N VAL A 195 6.97 -3.41 1.64
CA VAL A 195 6.95 -1.96 1.35
C VAL A 195 7.15 -1.17 2.63
N SER A 196 6.34 -1.45 3.65
CA SER A 196 6.41 -0.74 4.93
C SER A 196 7.80 -0.86 5.56
N TRP A 197 8.34 -2.08 5.62
CA TRP A 197 9.67 -2.35 6.16
C TRP A 197 10.77 -1.58 5.41
N LEU A 198 10.81 -1.71 4.08
CA LEU A 198 11.82 -1.08 3.26
C LEU A 198 11.70 0.45 3.26
N ALA A 199 10.48 0.98 3.30
CA ALA A 199 10.22 2.41 3.40
C ALA A 199 10.73 2.98 4.74
N THR A 200 10.49 2.31 5.87
CA THR A 200 11.04 2.72 7.18
C THR A 200 12.56 2.57 7.21
N SER A 201 13.12 1.53 6.56
CA SER A 201 14.58 1.36 6.45
C SER A 201 15.27 2.49 5.67
N SER A 202 14.54 3.10 4.73
CA SER A 202 15.04 4.12 3.81
C SER A 202 15.09 5.52 4.44
N LYS A 203 16.21 6.22 4.26
CA LYS A 203 16.44 7.58 4.78
C LYS A 203 16.08 8.68 3.80
N GLU A 204 16.11 8.38 2.49
CA GLU A 204 15.86 9.35 1.43
C GLU A 204 14.48 9.14 0.79
N THR A 205 13.78 10.23 0.47
CA THR A 205 12.46 10.19 -0.17
C THR A 205 12.50 9.47 -1.52
N ILE A 206 13.54 9.69 -2.33
CA ILE A 206 13.69 9.03 -3.64
C ILE A 206 13.81 7.52 -3.47
N ALA A 207 14.61 7.05 -2.50
CA ALA A 207 14.72 5.62 -2.21
C ALA A 207 13.37 5.00 -1.81
N ARG A 208 12.56 5.71 -1.02
CA ARG A 208 11.19 5.27 -0.66
C ARG A 208 10.29 5.16 -1.90
N ILE A 209 10.33 6.15 -2.79
CA ILE A 209 9.56 6.10 -4.04
C ILE A 209 9.97 4.89 -4.87
N VAL A 210 11.27 4.64 -5.04
CA VAL A 210 11.78 3.51 -5.80
C VAL A 210 11.36 2.17 -5.18
N VAL A 211 11.41 2.04 -3.85
CA VAL A 211 10.90 0.86 -3.14
C VAL A 211 9.41 0.63 -3.42
N VAL A 212 8.59 1.69 -3.29
CA VAL A 212 7.15 1.61 -3.57
C VAL A 212 6.93 1.18 -5.01
N ILE A 213 7.60 1.80 -5.99
CA ILE A 213 7.51 1.44 -7.41
C ILE A 213 7.84 -0.03 -7.63
N ILE A 214 9.01 -0.48 -7.18
CA ILE A 214 9.48 -1.85 -7.45
C ILE A 214 8.49 -2.87 -6.87
N VAL A 215 8.11 -2.71 -5.60
CA VAL A 215 7.31 -3.72 -4.91
C VAL A 215 5.87 -3.72 -5.42
N THR A 216 5.26 -2.56 -5.63
CA THR A 216 3.88 -2.49 -6.13
C THR A 216 3.78 -2.79 -7.62
N ALA A 217 4.82 -2.55 -8.41
CA ALA A 217 4.89 -3.04 -9.79
C ALA A 217 4.94 -4.57 -9.84
N VAL A 218 5.58 -5.24 -8.87
CA VAL A 218 5.52 -6.72 -8.76
C VAL A 218 4.10 -7.19 -8.47
N ILE A 219 3.34 -6.47 -7.64
CA ILE A 219 1.92 -6.76 -7.39
C ILE A 219 1.12 -6.65 -8.69
N GLY A 220 1.27 -5.53 -9.42
CA GLY A 220 0.58 -5.31 -10.69
C GLY A 220 0.98 -6.31 -11.77
N LEU A 221 2.28 -6.62 -11.91
CA LEU A 221 2.78 -7.55 -12.91
C LEU A 221 2.32 -8.99 -12.65
N GLY A 222 2.22 -9.37 -11.38
CA GLY A 222 1.74 -10.69 -10.99
C GLY A 222 0.21 -10.83 -10.99
N GLY A 223 -0.54 -9.76 -11.26
CA GLY A 223 -2.00 -9.76 -11.11
C GLY A 223 -2.44 -10.14 -9.70
N LEU A 224 -1.67 -9.76 -8.67
CA LEU A 224 -1.91 -10.24 -7.31
C LEU A 224 -3.08 -9.51 -6.67
N HIS A 225 -3.97 -10.27 -6.02
CA HIS A 225 -5.20 -9.75 -5.43
C HIS A 225 -4.93 -8.84 -4.22
N HIS A 226 -5.22 -7.54 -4.39
CA HIS A 226 -5.05 -6.53 -3.37
C HIS A 226 -6.42 -6.01 -2.89
N SER A 227 -6.68 -6.09 -1.59
CA SER A 227 -8.00 -5.87 -0.97
C SER A 227 -8.57 -4.46 -1.08
N ILE A 228 -7.75 -3.43 -1.32
CA ILE A 228 -8.23 -2.04 -1.49
C ILE A 228 -8.28 -1.63 -2.97
N VAL A 229 -7.15 -1.73 -3.68
CA VAL A 229 -7.08 -1.42 -5.12
C VAL A 229 -8.00 -2.33 -5.93
N GLY A 230 -7.93 -3.65 -5.73
CA GLY A 230 -8.79 -4.61 -6.41
C GLY A 230 -10.28 -4.40 -6.12
N SER A 231 -10.62 -3.99 -4.90
CA SER A 231 -11.99 -3.59 -4.54
C SER A 231 -12.48 -2.42 -5.40
N THR A 232 -11.61 -1.43 -5.61
CA THR A 232 -11.92 -0.23 -6.38
C THR A 232 -12.06 -0.55 -7.86
N GLU A 233 -11.17 -1.39 -8.38
CA GLU A 233 -11.17 -1.91 -9.76
C GLU A 233 -12.45 -2.70 -10.06
N VAL A 234 -12.77 -3.73 -9.26
CA VAL A 234 -13.97 -4.55 -9.44
C VAL A 234 -15.24 -3.73 -9.24
N PHE A 235 -15.27 -2.82 -8.27
CA PHE A 235 -16.43 -1.93 -8.07
C PHE A 235 -16.65 -1.00 -9.27
N ALA A 236 -15.61 -0.37 -9.82
CA ALA A 236 -15.74 0.48 -11.00
C ALA A 236 -16.17 -0.31 -12.24
N GLY A 237 -15.67 -1.54 -12.41
CA GLY A 237 -16.13 -2.46 -13.46
C GLY A 237 -17.61 -2.84 -13.30
N MET A 238 -18.05 -3.18 -12.08
CA MET A 238 -19.46 -3.48 -11.78
C MET A 238 -20.40 -2.30 -12.04
N LEU A 239 -19.95 -1.06 -11.90
CA LEU A 239 -20.73 0.12 -12.29
C LEU A 239 -20.79 0.35 -13.81
N SER A 240 -19.91 -0.32 -14.56
CA SER A 240 -19.64 -0.09 -15.97
C SER A 240 -20.12 -1.22 -16.88
N SER A 241 -20.40 -2.40 -16.32
CA SER A 241 -20.78 -3.61 -17.06
C SER A 241 -21.72 -4.50 -16.26
N ASP A 242 -22.70 -5.09 -16.95
CA ASP A 242 -23.64 -6.08 -16.39
C ASP A 242 -23.01 -7.47 -16.24
N GLU A 243 -21.81 -7.70 -16.82
CA GLU A 243 -21.09 -8.97 -16.76
C GLU A 243 -20.41 -9.21 -15.40
N ILE A 244 -20.30 -8.18 -14.56
CA ILE A 244 -19.65 -8.27 -13.25
C ILE A 244 -20.72 -8.25 -12.17
N SER A 245 -20.92 -9.38 -11.50
CA SER A 245 -21.97 -9.51 -10.51
C SER A 245 -21.52 -9.02 -9.13
N LEU A 246 -22.51 -8.71 -8.28
CA LEU A 246 -22.27 -8.42 -6.87
C LEU A 246 -21.63 -9.61 -6.13
N SER A 247 -21.90 -10.84 -6.58
CA SER A 247 -21.29 -12.05 -6.02
C SER A 247 -19.79 -12.08 -6.32
N ASP A 248 -19.39 -11.76 -7.54
CA ASP A 248 -17.98 -11.72 -7.97
C ASP A 248 -17.19 -10.71 -7.13
N TYR A 249 -17.80 -9.54 -6.90
CA TYR A 249 -17.26 -8.53 -6.00
C TYR A 249 -17.04 -9.08 -4.58
N PHE A 250 -18.07 -9.67 -3.94
CA PHE A 250 -17.95 -10.12 -2.56
C PHE A 250 -16.98 -11.29 -2.37
N VAL A 251 -16.96 -12.25 -3.31
CA VAL A 251 -16.01 -13.38 -3.27
C VAL A 251 -14.58 -12.86 -3.37
N THR A 252 -14.31 -12.02 -4.36
CA THR A 252 -12.99 -11.44 -4.58
C THR A 252 -12.55 -10.60 -3.39
N GLN A 253 -13.43 -9.72 -2.91
CA GLN A 253 -13.14 -8.83 -1.79
C GLN A 253 -12.85 -9.59 -0.50
N PHE A 254 -13.66 -10.59 -0.18
CA PHE A 254 -13.51 -11.38 1.05
C PHE A 254 -12.18 -12.11 1.06
N TRP A 255 -11.87 -12.90 0.03
CA TRP A 255 -10.65 -13.70 -0.01
C TRP A 255 -9.40 -12.82 -0.15
N SER A 256 -9.47 -11.71 -0.88
CA SER A 256 -8.38 -10.73 -0.97
C SER A 256 -8.04 -10.13 0.39
N THR A 257 -9.07 -9.79 1.17
CA THR A 257 -8.90 -9.19 2.51
C THR A 257 -8.26 -10.18 3.47
N ILE A 258 -8.78 -11.41 3.53
CA ILE A 258 -8.24 -12.46 4.40
C ILE A 258 -6.79 -12.77 4.01
N GLY A 259 -6.50 -12.92 2.72
CA GLY A 259 -5.15 -13.20 2.24
C GLY A 259 -4.18 -12.07 2.59
N ASN A 260 -4.54 -10.81 2.33
CA ASN A 260 -3.68 -9.68 2.65
C ASN A 260 -3.36 -9.59 4.16
N ILE A 261 -4.36 -9.82 5.03
CA ILE A 261 -4.14 -9.86 6.49
C ILE A 261 -3.13 -10.96 6.85
N ILE A 262 -3.34 -12.19 6.34
CA ILE A 262 -2.44 -13.32 6.61
C ILE A 262 -1.03 -13.00 6.15
N GLY A 263 -0.87 -12.50 4.92
CA GLY A 263 0.43 -12.17 4.34
C GLY A 263 1.20 -11.13 5.15
N GLY A 264 0.54 -10.01 5.52
CA GLY A 264 1.17 -8.95 6.29
C GLY A 264 1.51 -9.37 7.72
N VAL A 265 0.58 -10.03 8.41
CA VAL A 265 0.80 -10.56 9.78
C VAL A 265 1.95 -11.57 9.79
N PHE A 266 1.99 -12.46 8.79
CA PHE A 266 3.03 -13.49 8.69
C PHE A 266 4.41 -12.87 8.44
N PHE A 267 4.51 -11.92 7.50
CA PHE A 267 5.74 -11.18 7.22
C PHE A 267 6.30 -10.51 8.48
N VAL A 268 5.48 -9.72 9.19
CA VAL A 268 5.94 -8.97 10.36
C VAL A 268 6.29 -9.87 11.54
N SER A 269 5.59 -10.99 11.69
CA SER A 269 5.87 -11.97 12.74
C SER A 269 7.27 -12.58 12.58
N ILE A 270 7.68 -12.89 11.35
CA ILE A 270 9.03 -13.41 11.04
C ILE A 270 10.10 -12.37 11.39
N LEU A 271 9.92 -11.13 10.96
CA LEU A 271 10.87 -10.06 11.24
C LEU A 271 11.04 -9.83 12.74
N LYS A 272 9.93 -9.79 13.48
CA LYS A 272 9.96 -9.63 14.92
C LYS A 272 10.68 -10.80 15.59
N TYR A 273 10.40 -12.04 15.16
CA TYR A 273 11.04 -13.23 15.72
C TYR A 273 12.57 -13.18 15.57
N GLN A 274 13.07 -12.72 14.43
CA GLN A 274 14.51 -12.55 14.20
C GLN A 274 15.15 -11.56 15.17
N VAL A 275 14.48 -10.43 15.44
CA VAL A 275 14.99 -9.38 16.34
C VAL A 275 14.96 -9.79 17.81
N THR A 276 14.09 -10.73 18.21
CA THR A 276 13.95 -11.14 19.62
C THR A 276 14.99 -12.21 20.03
N GLN A 277 15.73 -12.77 19.07
CA GLN A 277 16.72 -13.84 19.29
C GLN A 277 18.16 -13.33 19.43
N ASP A 278 18.40 -12.02 19.23
CA ASP A 278 19.67 -11.32 19.49
C ASP A 278 19.69 -10.73 20.91
#